data_AF-A0A919R6E0-F1
#
_entry.id   AF-A0A919R6E0-F1
#
_cell.length_a   1.000
_cell.length_b   1.000
_cell.length_c   1.000
_cell.angle_alpha   90.00
_cell.angle_beta   90.00
_cell.angle_gamma   90.00
#
_symmetry.space_group_name_H-M   'P 1'
#
loop_
_entity.id
_entity.type
_entity.pdbx_description
1 polymer ?
#
loop_
_entity_poly.entity_id
_entity_poly.type
_entity_poly.pdbx_seq_one_letter_code
_entity_poly.pdbx_strand_id
1 'polypeptide(L)'
;MTVLHLPAGAGPAHRFLGTTMTVKAGGRETGRALTLIEQECPPGFATPSHVHHHDDEAFYVLAGVLHAYGDDGVREAGPGSFLVLPRGRPHALANRQDVPLRLLQLTWPAGFEHFVTEVAALGAGPADPARLAEVAARHGYQITGPPPA
;
A
#
# COMPACT_ATOMS: atom_id res chain seq x y z
N MET A 1 -2.10 6.66 29.56
CA MET A 1 -2.65 6.59 28.19
C MET A 1 -2.15 7.81 27.45
N THR A 2 -1.37 7.65 26.39
CA THR A 2 -0.84 8.78 25.61
C THR A 2 -1.56 8.81 24.28
N VAL A 3 -2.15 9.95 23.94
CA VAL A 3 -2.75 10.16 22.62
C VAL A 3 -1.62 10.33 21.61
N LEU A 4 -1.60 9.49 20.57
CA LEU A 4 -0.71 9.72 19.43
C LEU A 4 -1.26 10.91 18.62
N HIS A 5 -0.44 11.95 18.44
CA HIS A 5 -0.75 13.08 17.58
C HIS A 5 0.41 13.28 16.59
N LEU A 6 0.11 13.11 15.31
CA LEU A 6 1.01 13.44 14.20
C LEU A 6 0.39 14.62 13.44
N PRO A 7 1.09 15.77 13.35
CA PRO A 7 0.67 16.86 12.46
C PRO A 7 0.55 16.39 11.00
N ALA A 8 -0.09 17.19 10.15
CA ALA A 8 -0.21 16.90 8.72
C ALA A 8 1.17 16.61 8.10
N GLY A 9 1.25 15.53 7.30
CA GLY A 9 2.50 15.08 6.68
C GLY A 9 3.53 14.41 7.63
N ALA A 10 3.33 14.46 8.95
CA ALA A 10 4.24 13.80 9.89
C ALA A 10 4.07 12.28 9.90
N GLY A 11 5.14 11.60 10.30
CA GLY A 11 5.28 10.14 10.31
C GLY A 11 6.57 9.71 9.59
N PRO A 12 7.12 8.52 9.88
CA PRO A 12 8.20 7.95 9.08
C PRO A 12 7.77 7.79 7.62
N ALA A 13 8.52 8.39 6.70
CA ALA A 13 8.24 8.34 5.27
C ALA A 13 9.26 7.46 4.55
N HIS A 14 8.76 6.58 3.68
CA HIS A 14 9.54 5.61 2.94
C HIS A 14 9.25 5.73 1.44
N ARG A 15 10.26 5.49 0.59
CA ARG A 15 10.04 5.34 -0.85
C ARG A 15 9.73 3.88 -1.13
N PHE A 16 8.59 3.62 -1.77
CA PHE A 16 8.08 2.28 -2.01
C PHE A 16 7.54 2.18 -3.43
N LEU A 17 8.24 1.46 -4.32
CA LEU A 17 7.84 1.28 -5.72
C LEU A 17 7.48 2.60 -6.44
N GLY A 18 8.28 3.64 -6.20
CA GLY A 18 8.07 4.98 -6.77
C GLY A 18 7.03 5.85 -6.04
N THR A 19 6.36 5.33 -5.02
CA THR A 19 5.43 6.09 -4.16
C THR A 19 6.11 6.59 -2.89
N THR A 20 5.49 7.57 -2.23
CA THR A 20 5.84 7.97 -0.87
C THR A 20 4.82 7.35 0.09
N MET A 21 5.30 6.56 1.04
CA MET A 21 4.49 5.93 2.08
C MET A 21 4.84 6.51 3.44
N THR A 22 3.90 7.23 4.06
CA THR A 22 4.06 7.83 5.39
C THR A 22 3.31 7.00 6.43
N VAL A 23 4.04 6.29 7.29
CA VAL A 23 3.46 5.48 8.36
C VAL A 23 2.87 6.38 9.44
N LYS A 24 1.56 6.28 9.66
CA LYS A 24 0.84 7.05 10.69
C LYS A 24 0.73 6.29 12.00
N ALA A 25 0.55 4.97 11.93
CA ALA A 25 0.56 4.09 13.08
C ALA A 25 0.93 2.68 12.62
N GLY A 26 1.85 2.01 13.32
CA GLY A 26 2.17 0.60 13.10
C GLY A 26 1.78 -0.24 14.31
N GLY A 27 2.27 -1.48 14.35
CA GLY A 27 1.96 -2.42 15.42
C GLY A 27 2.37 -1.94 16.81
N ARG A 28 3.40 -1.08 16.93
CA ARG A 28 3.81 -0.50 18.21
C ARG A 28 2.74 0.46 18.76
N GLU A 29 2.19 1.31 17.91
CA GLU A 29 1.18 2.30 18.31
C GLU A 29 -0.21 1.70 18.47
N THR A 30 -0.53 0.67 17.68
CA THR A 30 -1.89 0.08 17.61
C THR A 30 -2.05 -1.22 18.41
N GLY A 31 -1.01 -1.67 19.14
CA GLY A 31 -1.05 -2.97 19.82
C GLY A 31 -1.19 -4.13 18.83
N ARG A 32 -0.54 -4.02 17.67
CA ARG A 32 -0.59 -4.96 16.54
C ARG A 32 -1.95 -5.10 15.83
N ALA A 33 -2.90 -4.21 16.12
CA ALA A 33 -4.25 -4.30 15.56
C ALA A 33 -4.30 -3.93 14.07
N LEU A 34 -3.63 -2.84 13.68
CA LEU A 34 -3.60 -2.36 12.30
C LEU A 34 -2.35 -1.55 11.99
N THR A 35 -1.99 -1.51 10.72
CA THR A 35 -1.07 -0.54 10.14
C THR A 35 -1.86 0.50 9.36
N LEU A 36 -1.56 1.78 9.57
CA LEU A 36 -2.15 2.91 8.85
C LEU A 36 -1.04 3.68 8.13
N ILE A 37 -1.16 3.81 6.81
CA ILE A 37 -0.20 4.51 5.96
C ILE A 37 -0.93 5.53 5.09
N GLU A 38 -0.41 6.75 5.05
CA GLU A 38 -0.78 7.72 4.03
C GLU A 38 0.13 7.52 2.81
N GLN A 39 -0.47 7.26 1.65
CA GLN A 39 0.25 7.06 0.40
C GLN A 39 0.09 8.27 -0.52
N GLU A 40 1.18 8.66 -1.18
CA GLU A 40 1.18 9.54 -2.34
C GLU A 40 1.73 8.80 -3.56
N CYS A 41 0.86 8.55 -4.52
CA CYS A 41 1.12 7.78 -5.73
C CYS A 41 1.23 8.74 -6.93
N PRO A 42 2.37 8.79 -7.63
CA PRO A 42 2.52 9.63 -8.81
C PRO A 42 1.60 9.17 -9.96
N PRO A 43 1.38 10.02 -10.99
CA PRO A 43 0.79 9.60 -12.25
C PRO A 43 1.49 8.35 -12.83
N GLY A 44 0.71 7.40 -13.35
CA GLY A 44 1.22 6.16 -13.92
C GLY A 44 1.73 5.13 -12.91
N PHE A 45 1.58 5.37 -11.60
CA PHE A 45 1.89 4.38 -10.57
C PHE A 45 1.05 3.11 -10.76
N ALA A 46 1.67 1.93 -10.62
CA ALA A 46 0.98 0.66 -10.53
C ALA A 46 1.76 -0.34 -9.68
N THR A 47 1.07 -1.12 -8.85
CA THR A 47 1.65 -2.28 -8.15
C THR A 47 1.69 -3.49 -9.08
N PRO A 48 2.61 -4.44 -8.88
CA PRO A 48 2.43 -5.80 -9.38
C PRO A 48 1.09 -6.40 -8.91
N SER A 49 0.57 -7.38 -9.64
CA SER A 49 -0.51 -8.22 -9.11
C SER A 49 0.03 -9.07 -7.96
N HIS A 50 -0.68 -9.10 -6.84
CA HIS A 50 -0.23 -9.79 -5.64
C HIS A 50 -1.39 -10.27 -4.75
N VAL A 51 -1.05 -11.17 -3.81
CA VAL A 51 -1.94 -11.74 -2.79
C VAL A 51 -1.36 -11.49 -1.41
N HIS A 52 -2.20 -11.08 -0.47
CA HIS A 52 -1.86 -11.03 0.95
C HIS A 52 -2.34 -12.31 1.63
N HIS A 53 -1.45 -13.07 2.28
CA HIS A 53 -1.84 -14.33 2.93
C HIS A 53 -2.33 -14.14 4.37
N HIS A 54 -1.98 -13.04 5.02
CA HIS A 54 -2.14 -12.88 6.48
C HIS A 54 -2.93 -11.66 6.91
N ASP A 55 -3.14 -10.69 6.03
CA ASP A 55 -3.79 -9.43 6.33
C ASP A 55 -4.75 -9.04 5.23
N ASP A 56 -5.86 -8.41 5.64
CA ASP A 56 -6.75 -7.72 4.71
C ASP A 56 -6.23 -6.30 4.51
N GLU A 57 -6.55 -5.72 3.35
CA GLU A 57 -6.15 -4.37 3.00
C GLU A 57 -7.40 -3.53 2.67
N ALA A 58 -7.39 -2.26 3.03
CA ALA A 58 -8.40 -1.30 2.59
C ALA A 58 -7.79 0.05 2.24
N PHE A 59 -8.54 0.79 1.42
CA PHE A 59 -8.18 2.12 0.98
C PHE A 59 -9.31 3.10 1.22
N TYR A 60 -8.96 4.28 1.73
CA TYR A 60 -9.82 5.46 1.71
C TYR A 60 -9.18 6.53 0.83
N VAL A 61 -9.90 6.98 -0.20
CA VAL A 61 -9.34 7.91 -1.19
C VAL A 61 -9.43 9.35 -0.68
N LEU A 62 -8.29 10.02 -0.59
CA LEU A 62 -8.19 11.43 -0.16
C LEU A 62 -8.22 12.39 -1.35
N ALA A 63 -7.51 12.06 -2.43
CA ALA A 63 -7.44 12.86 -3.66
C ALA A 63 -7.08 11.97 -4.86
N GLY A 64 -7.47 12.36 -6.07
CA GLY A 64 -7.23 11.58 -7.30
C GLY A 64 -8.19 10.39 -7.45
N VAL A 65 -7.85 9.45 -8.34
CA VAL A 65 -8.66 8.25 -8.63
C VAL A 65 -7.82 6.99 -8.47
N LEU A 66 -8.23 6.10 -7.57
CA LEU A 66 -7.67 4.75 -7.46
C LEU A 66 -8.32 3.82 -8.48
N HIS A 67 -7.51 3.07 -9.21
CA HIS A 67 -7.95 1.95 -10.03
C HIS A 67 -7.57 0.66 -9.30
N ALA A 68 -8.55 -0.01 -8.70
CA ALA A 68 -8.36 -1.27 -8.00
C ALA A 68 -8.78 -2.44 -8.89
N TYR A 69 -7.87 -3.38 -9.11
CA TYR A 69 -8.09 -4.59 -9.90
C TYR A 69 -8.32 -5.77 -8.97
N GLY A 70 -9.36 -6.55 -9.25
CA GLY A 70 -9.63 -7.82 -8.57
C GLY A 70 -10.41 -8.76 -9.48
N ASP A 71 -11.01 -9.80 -8.88
CA ASP A 71 -11.73 -10.84 -9.63
C ASP A 71 -12.93 -10.30 -10.44
N ASP A 72 -13.57 -9.23 -9.96
CA ASP A 72 -14.74 -8.60 -10.60
C ASP A 72 -14.36 -7.48 -11.59
N GLY A 73 -13.11 -7.49 -12.05
CA GLY A 73 -12.54 -6.49 -12.95
C GLY A 73 -11.96 -5.27 -12.23
N VAL A 74 -11.96 -4.12 -12.91
CA VAL A 74 -11.43 -2.86 -12.38
C VAL A 74 -12.54 -2.04 -11.71
N ARG A 75 -12.20 -1.39 -10.60
CA ARG A 75 -13.03 -0.38 -9.92
C ARG A 75 -12.29 0.94 -9.90
N GLU A 76 -12.96 2.00 -10.34
CA GLU A 76 -12.47 3.37 -10.25
C GLU A 76 -13.10 4.04 -9.03
N ALA A 77 -12.27 4.63 -8.18
CA ALA A 77 -12.70 5.20 -6.91
C ALA A 77 -12.08 6.58 -6.68
N GLY A 78 -12.92 7.61 -6.65
CA GLY A 78 -12.54 8.99 -6.37
C GLY A 78 -12.59 9.34 -4.88
N PRO A 79 -12.33 10.61 -4.51
CA PRO A 79 -12.24 11.06 -3.12
C PRO A 79 -13.49 10.72 -2.30
N GLY A 80 -13.28 10.27 -1.06
CA GLY A 80 -14.36 9.82 -0.16
C GLY A 80 -14.79 8.37 -0.36
N SER A 81 -14.28 7.69 -1.38
CA SER A 81 -14.54 6.26 -1.59
C SER A 81 -13.76 5.40 -0.61
N PHE A 82 -14.37 4.29 -0.17
CA PHE A 82 -13.74 3.24 0.61
C PHE A 82 -13.77 1.92 -0.15
N LEU A 83 -12.64 1.21 -0.17
CA LEU A 83 -12.53 -0.11 -0.78
C LEU A 83 -11.87 -1.07 0.21
N VAL A 84 -12.30 -2.33 0.21
CA VAL A 84 -11.66 -3.42 0.95
C VAL A 84 -11.25 -4.52 -0.01
N LEU A 85 -10.03 -5.03 0.17
CA LEU A 85 -9.39 -6.09 -0.56
C LEU A 85 -9.10 -7.23 0.43
N PRO A 86 -10.01 -8.22 0.52
CA PRO A 86 -9.84 -9.32 1.46
C PRO A 86 -8.59 -10.14 1.15
N ARG A 87 -7.94 -10.63 2.21
CA ARG A 87 -6.80 -11.54 2.12
C ARG A 87 -7.11 -12.77 1.27
N GLY A 88 -6.07 -13.35 0.68
CA GLY A 88 -6.17 -14.56 -0.13
C GLY A 88 -6.74 -14.35 -1.55
N ARG A 89 -7.08 -13.10 -1.92
CA ARG A 89 -7.54 -12.76 -3.27
C ARG A 89 -6.50 -11.91 -4.00
N PRO A 90 -6.19 -12.23 -5.27
CA PRO A 90 -5.26 -11.45 -6.06
C PRO A 90 -5.83 -10.07 -6.34
N HIS A 91 -4.99 -9.05 -6.21
CA HIS A 91 -5.35 -7.69 -6.56
C HIS A 91 -4.14 -6.90 -7.07
N ALA A 92 -4.43 -5.73 -7.66
CA ALA A 92 -3.43 -4.73 -8.02
C ALA A 92 -4.04 -3.34 -7.90
N LEU A 93 -3.20 -2.33 -7.76
CA LEU A 93 -3.59 -0.93 -7.63
C LEU A 93 -2.88 -0.11 -8.70
N ALA A 94 -3.57 0.88 -9.26
CA ALA A 94 -2.96 1.84 -10.17
C ALA A 94 -3.53 3.26 -10.03
N ASN A 95 -2.69 4.23 -10.33
CA ASN A 95 -3.07 5.60 -10.67
C ASN A 95 -2.88 5.81 -12.17
N ARG A 96 -3.96 5.65 -12.95
CA ARG A 96 -3.93 5.82 -14.41
C ARG A 96 -4.19 7.27 -14.87
N GLN A 97 -4.34 8.19 -13.92
CA GLN A 97 -4.57 9.60 -14.20
C GLN A 97 -3.24 10.35 -14.36
N ASP A 98 -3.30 11.55 -14.91
CA ASP A 98 -2.18 12.49 -15.07
C ASP A 98 -1.94 13.36 -13.81
N VAL A 99 -2.72 13.15 -12.75
CA VAL A 99 -2.60 13.82 -11.45
C VAL A 99 -2.24 12.84 -10.33
N PRO A 100 -1.57 13.28 -9.25
CA PRO A 100 -1.26 12.42 -8.10
C PRO A 100 -2.52 11.86 -7.42
N LEU A 101 -2.38 10.63 -6.92
CA LEU A 101 -3.37 9.94 -6.08
C LEU A 101 -2.90 9.95 -4.63
N ARG A 102 -3.80 10.27 -3.70
CA ARG A 102 -3.55 10.22 -2.24
C ARG A 102 -4.54 9.31 -1.55
N LEU A 103 -4.02 8.38 -0.74
CA LEU A 103 -4.80 7.33 -0.09
C LEU A 103 -4.44 7.23 1.39
N LEU A 104 -5.41 6.80 2.20
CA LEU A 104 -5.12 6.08 3.43
C LEU A 104 -5.20 4.59 3.14
N GLN A 105 -4.11 3.88 3.34
CA GLN A 105 -4.03 2.43 3.34
C GLN A 105 -4.16 1.93 4.77
N LEU A 106 -5.07 0.97 4.97
CA LEU A 106 -5.27 0.27 6.22
C LEU A 106 -4.96 -1.21 5.99
N THR A 107 -4.13 -1.79 6.83
CA THR A 107 -3.78 -3.21 6.74
C THR A 107 -3.97 -3.85 8.11
N TRP A 108 -4.70 -4.97 8.18
CA TRP A 108 -4.96 -5.65 9.47
C TRP A 108 -4.89 -7.19 9.38
N PRO A 109 -4.23 -7.85 10.36
CA PRO A 109 -3.49 -7.28 11.50
C PRO A 109 -2.26 -6.44 11.09
N ALA A 110 -1.68 -5.70 12.04
CA ALA A 110 -0.52 -4.85 11.74
C ALA A 110 0.70 -5.67 11.28
N GLY A 111 1.57 -5.05 10.48
CA GLY A 111 2.84 -5.62 10.03
C GLY A 111 3.34 -5.06 8.70
N PHE A 112 2.44 -4.48 7.89
CA PHE A 112 2.77 -3.96 6.56
C PHE A 112 3.86 -2.89 6.58
N GLU A 113 3.99 -2.11 7.67
CA GLU A 113 5.05 -1.10 7.81
C GLU A 113 6.47 -1.69 7.78
N HIS A 114 6.62 -2.95 8.19
CA HIS A 114 7.90 -3.65 8.14
C HIS A 114 8.27 -4.02 6.70
N PHE A 115 7.29 -4.47 5.91
CA PHE A 115 7.47 -4.71 4.48
C PHE A 115 7.83 -3.42 3.74
N VAL A 116 7.13 -2.31 4.02
CA VAL A 116 7.45 -0.99 3.45
C VAL A 116 8.88 -0.58 3.77
N THR A 117 9.31 -0.77 5.01
CA THR A 117 10.68 -0.45 5.45
C THR A 117 11.72 -1.29 4.71
N GLU A 118 11.50 -2.59 4.56
CA GLU A 118 12.43 -3.48 3.84
C GLU A 118 12.50 -3.21 2.34
N VAL A 119 11.36 -2.94 1.69
CA VAL A 119 11.34 -2.57 0.27
C VAL A 119 12.05 -1.25 0.06
N ALA A 120 11.85 -0.26 0.94
CA ALA A 120 12.55 1.02 0.86
C ALA A 120 14.08 0.86 1.00
N ALA A 121 14.54 -0.13 1.77
CA ALA A 121 15.95 -0.45 1.92
C ALA A 121 16.59 -1.08 0.67
N LEU A 122 15.80 -1.52 -0.32
CA LEU A 122 16.31 -1.96 -1.62
C LEU A 122 16.83 -0.81 -2.49
N GLY A 123 16.51 0.45 -2.13
CA GLY A 123 16.97 1.65 -2.81
C GLY A 123 15.88 2.33 -3.65
N ALA A 124 16.22 3.49 -4.20
CA ALA A 124 15.28 4.37 -4.91
C ALA A 124 15.11 4.06 -6.41
N GLY A 125 15.92 3.14 -6.96
CA GLY A 125 15.81 2.70 -8.35
C GLY A 125 14.67 1.69 -8.56
N PRO A 126 14.40 1.27 -9.80
CA PRO A 126 13.51 0.16 -10.07
C PRO A 126 13.95 -1.07 -9.26
N ALA A 127 13.05 -1.61 -8.44
CA ALA A 127 13.35 -2.79 -7.66
C ALA A 127 13.58 -3.98 -8.61
N ASP A 128 14.64 -4.74 -8.36
CA ASP A 128 14.82 -6.05 -9.00
C ASP A 128 13.60 -6.92 -8.66
N PRO A 129 12.84 -7.40 -9.67
CA PRO A 129 11.64 -8.20 -9.43
C PRO A 129 11.87 -9.43 -8.57
N ALA A 130 13.02 -10.11 -8.70
CA ALA A 130 13.34 -11.29 -7.91
C ALA A 130 13.57 -10.93 -6.45
N ARG A 131 14.30 -9.84 -6.20
CA ARG A 131 14.56 -9.36 -4.84
C ARG A 131 13.29 -8.82 -4.17
N LEU A 132 12.45 -8.12 -4.93
CA LEU A 132 11.14 -7.66 -4.45
C LEU A 132 10.26 -8.85 -4.07
N ALA A 133 10.20 -9.89 -4.90
CA ALA A 133 9.42 -11.09 -4.62
C ALA A 133 9.94 -11.85 -3.37
N GLU A 134 11.25 -11.93 -3.17
CA GLU A 134 11.83 -12.53 -1.97
C GLU A 134 11.44 -11.76 -0.70
N VAL A 135 11.52 -10.43 -0.73
CA VAL A 135 11.12 -9.57 0.39
C VAL A 135 9.61 -9.72 0.63
N ALA A 136 8.79 -9.65 -0.42
CA ALA A 136 7.34 -9.82 -0.33
C ALA A 136 6.98 -11.16 0.35
N ALA A 137 7.62 -12.26 -0.06
CA ALA A 137 7.36 -13.59 0.49
C ALA A 137 7.67 -13.69 1.99
N ARG A 138 8.73 -13.02 2.49
CA ARG A 138 9.05 -12.98 3.93
C ARG A 138 7.94 -12.34 4.78
N HIS A 139 7.17 -11.43 4.18
CA HIS A 139 6.06 -10.72 4.82
C HIS A 139 4.68 -11.34 4.53
N GLY A 140 4.63 -12.48 3.85
CA GLY A 140 3.37 -13.15 3.51
C GLY A 140 2.66 -12.55 2.30
N TYR A 141 3.39 -11.87 1.43
CA TYR A 141 2.89 -11.34 0.16
C TYR A 141 3.43 -12.16 -1.01
N GLN A 142 2.53 -12.63 -1.88
CA GLN A 142 2.90 -13.36 -3.09
C GLN A 142 2.66 -12.47 -4.31
N ILE A 143 3.71 -12.16 -5.06
CA ILE A 143 3.58 -11.51 -6.37
C ILE A 143 3.13 -12.56 -7.39
N THR A 144 2.01 -12.30 -8.06
CA THR A 144 1.35 -13.23 -8.99
C THR A 144 1.46 -12.81 -10.45
N GLY A 145 1.86 -11.56 -10.72
CA GLY A 145 2.00 -11.08 -12.09
C GLY A 145 2.56 -9.66 -12.19
N PRO A 146 2.79 -9.18 -13.42
CA PRO A 146 3.26 -7.81 -13.65
C PRO A 146 2.20 -6.78 -13.23
N PRO A 147 2.57 -5.49 -13.15
CA PRO A 147 1.59 -4.42 -13.00
C PRO A 147 0.57 -4.40 -14.15
N PRO A 148 -0.68 -4.00 -13.89
CA PRO A 148 -1.69 -3.82 -14.92
C PRO A 148 -1.29 -2.71 -15.90
N ALA A 149 -1.72 -2.86 -17.15
CA ALA A 149 -1.47 -1.90 -18.24
C ALA A 149 -2.33 -0.62 -18.14
#